data_AF-A0A2K6CUZ4-F1
#
_entry.id   AF-A0A2K6CUZ4-F1
#
_cell.length_a   1.000
_cell.length_b   1.000
_cell.length_c   1.000
_cell.angle_alpha   90.00
_cell.angle_beta   90.00
_cell.angle_gamma   90.00
#
_symmetry.space_group_name_H-M   'P 1'
#
loop_
_entity.id
_entity.type
_entity.pdbx_description
1 polymer ?
#
loop_
_entity_poly.entity_id
_entity_poly.type
_entity_poly.pdbx_seq_one_letter_code
_entity_poly.pdbx_strand_id
1 'polypeptide(L)'
;MQRHYVMYYEMSYGLNIEMHKQAEIVKRLSGICAQIIPFLTQEHQQQVLQAVERAKQVTVGELNSLIGQQLQPLSHHAPPVPLTPRPEPVIPLLSGKQLHTFPAACGGRWQ
;
A
#
# COMPACT_ATOMS: atom_id res chain seq x y z
N MET A 1 9.60 -14.70 -19.27
CA MET A 1 8.77 -15.13 -18.13
C MET A 1 9.59 -15.55 -16.91
N GLN A 2 10.61 -16.41 -17.04
CA GLN A 2 11.44 -16.88 -15.92
C GLN A 2 12.11 -15.77 -15.09
N ARG A 3 12.59 -14.69 -15.72
CA ARG A 3 13.20 -13.55 -15.00
C ARG A 3 12.26 -12.86 -14.02
N HIS A 4 10.99 -12.63 -14.41
CA HIS A 4 9.99 -12.05 -13.52
C HIS A 4 9.67 -13.00 -12.36
N TYR A 5 9.61 -14.32 -12.63
CA TYR A 5 9.38 -15.32 -11.59
C TYR A 5 10.47 -15.31 -10.51
N VAL A 6 11.74 -15.27 -10.91
CA VAL A 6 12.88 -15.19 -9.98
C VAL A 6 12.84 -13.88 -9.18
N MET A 7 12.57 -12.75 -9.86
CA MET A 7 12.47 -11.44 -9.20
C MET A 7 11.37 -11.42 -8.12
N TYR A 8 10.18 -11.94 -8.41
CA TYR A 8 9.10 -12.02 -7.43
C TYR A 8 9.42 -12.96 -6.28
N TYR A 9 10.13 -14.06 -6.54
CA TYR A 9 10.52 -15.00 -5.50
C TYR A 9 11.49 -14.37 -4.50
N GLU A 10 12.55 -13.72 -4.99
CA GLU A 10 13.54 -13.05 -4.14
C GLU A 10 12.90 -11.90 -3.33
N MET A 11 12.07 -11.09 -3.99
CA MET A 11 11.36 -10.00 -3.32
C MET A 11 10.41 -10.53 -2.25
N SER A 12 9.58 -11.52 -2.59
CA SER A 12 8.60 -12.08 -1.65
C SER A 12 9.29 -12.74 -0.46
N TYR A 13 10.42 -13.41 -0.68
CA TYR A 13 11.21 -14.01 0.40
C TYR A 13 11.79 -12.96 1.34
N GLY A 14 12.36 -11.87 0.80
CA GLY A 14 12.85 -10.75 1.60
C GLY A 14 11.74 -10.08 2.41
N LEU A 15 10.61 -9.79 1.78
CA LEU A 15 9.43 -9.25 2.45
C LEU A 15 8.90 -10.19 3.54
N ASN A 16 8.90 -11.49 3.29
CA ASN A 16 8.42 -12.49 4.25
C ASN A 16 9.31 -12.56 5.50
N ILE A 17 10.63 -12.52 5.34
CA ILE A 17 11.56 -12.48 6.48
C ILE A 17 11.33 -11.22 7.31
N GLU A 18 11.30 -10.06 6.65
CA GLU A 18 11.16 -8.80 7.38
C GLU A 18 9.78 -8.71 8.07
N MET A 19 8.72 -9.21 7.44
CA MET A 19 7.39 -9.32 8.06
C MET A 19 7.44 -10.15 9.35
N HIS A 20 8.03 -11.36 9.31
CA HIS A 20 8.14 -12.21 10.50
C HIS A 20 9.02 -11.57 11.59
N LYS A 21 10.08 -10.88 11.20
CA LYS A 21 10.94 -10.13 12.12
C LYS A 21 10.17 -9.02 12.82
N GLN A 22 9.41 -8.20 12.08
CA GLN A 22 8.57 -7.15 12.69
C GLN A 22 7.49 -7.74 13.61
N ALA A 23 6.87 -8.85 13.23
CA ALA A 23 5.89 -9.53 14.09
C ALA A 23 6.49 -9.98 15.43
N GLU A 24 7.71 -10.53 15.42
CA GLU A 24 8.41 -10.94 16.64
C GLU A 24 8.84 -9.73 17.50
N ILE A 25 9.26 -8.62 16.87
CA ILE A 25 9.54 -7.37 17.59
C ILE A 25 8.28 -6.86 18.28
N VAL A 26 7.15 -6.78 17.58
CA VAL A 26 5.87 -6.35 18.16
C VAL A 26 5.46 -7.24 19.32
N LYS A 27 5.63 -8.56 19.19
CA LYS A 27 5.35 -9.52 20.27
C LYS A 27 6.20 -9.25 21.51
N ARG A 28 7.51 -9.03 21.34
CA ARG A 28 8.43 -8.74 22.45
C ARG A 28 8.10 -7.41 23.12
N LEU A 29 7.84 -6.37 22.35
CA LEU A 29 7.44 -5.06 22.87
C LEU A 29 6.11 -5.14 23.63
N SER A 30 5.11 -5.83 23.09
CA SER A 30 3.84 -6.07 23.77
C SER A 30 4.02 -6.84 25.08
N GLY A 31 4.94 -7.82 25.09
CA GLY A 31 5.29 -8.57 26.30
C GLY A 31 5.94 -7.68 27.37
N ILE A 32 6.86 -6.80 26.98
CA ILE A 32 7.49 -5.82 27.88
C ILE A 32 6.44 -4.86 28.46
N CYS A 33 5.55 -4.31 27.62
CA CYS A 33 4.46 -3.45 28.08
C CYS A 33 3.58 -4.16 29.12
N ALA A 34 3.19 -5.41 28.85
CA ALA A 34 2.38 -6.21 29.79
C ALA A 34 3.09 -6.43 31.14
N GLN A 35 4.42 -6.58 31.15
CA GLN A 35 5.20 -6.73 32.37
C GLN A 35 5.32 -5.41 33.15
N ILE A 36 5.34 -4.26 32.48
CA ILE A 36 5.50 -2.95 33.14
C ILE A 36 4.18 -2.44 33.75
N ILE A 37 3.04 -2.72 33.10
CA ILE A 37 1.71 -2.22 33.52
C ILE A 37 1.42 -2.43 35.02
N PRO A 38 1.64 -3.62 35.62
CA PRO A 38 1.37 -3.87 37.04
C PRO A 38 2.12 -2.94 38.02
N PHE A 39 3.22 -2.31 37.58
CA PHE A 39 4.03 -1.41 38.40
C PHE A 39 3.58 0.06 38.33
N LEU A 40 2.61 0.39 37.48
CA LEU A 40 2.07 1.74 37.33
C LEU A 40 0.88 1.99 38.26
N THR A 41 0.55 3.26 38.50
CA THR A 41 -0.67 3.66 39.21
C THR A 41 -1.92 3.27 38.40
N GLN A 42 -3.04 3.00 39.07
CA GLN A 42 -4.29 2.57 38.44
C GLN A 42 -4.74 3.45 37.25
N GLU A 43 -4.60 4.77 37.36
CA GLU A 43 -4.94 5.69 36.27
C GLU A 43 -4.03 5.50 35.05
N HIS A 44 -2.71 5.41 35.27
CA HIS A 44 -1.74 5.17 34.21
C HIS A 44 -1.88 3.78 33.60
N GLN A 45 -2.25 2.77 34.38
CA GLN A 45 -2.50 1.41 33.87
C GLN A 45 -3.56 1.43 32.76
N GLN A 46 -4.70 2.08 33.01
CA GLN A 46 -5.79 2.14 32.04
C GLN A 46 -5.39 2.92 30.78
N GLN A 47 -4.67 4.05 30.94
CA GLN A 47 -4.16 4.85 29.83
C GLN A 47 -3.17 4.08 28.95
N VAL A 48 -2.20 3.39 29.56
CA VAL A 48 -1.20 2.59 28.83
C VAL A 48 -1.86 1.42 28.13
N LEU A 49 -2.78 0.71 28.79
CA LEU A 49 -3.50 -0.41 28.18
C LEU A 49 -4.28 0.03 26.93
N GLN A 50 -5.00 1.16 27.04
CA GLN A 50 -5.74 1.73 25.92
C GLN A 50 -4.81 2.19 24.79
N ALA A 51 -3.69 2.83 25.12
CA ALA A 51 -2.72 3.30 24.14
C ALA A 51 -2.05 2.15 23.37
N VAL A 52 -1.67 1.08 24.07
CA VAL A 52 -1.08 -0.13 23.46
C VAL A 52 -2.08 -0.82 22.54
N GLU A 53 -3.34 -0.92 22.94
CA GLU A 53 -4.36 -1.55 22.08
C GLU A 53 -4.65 -0.73 20.83
N ARG A 54 -4.72 0.61 20.96
CA ARG A 54 -4.81 1.50 19.78
C ARG A 54 -3.58 1.35 18.88
N ALA A 55 -2.37 1.32 19.44
CA ALA A 55 -1.14 1.23 18.66
C ALA A 55 -1.03 -0.07 17.84
N LYS A 56 -1.70 -1.14 18.26
CA LYS A 56 -1.79 -2.40 17.50
C LYS A 56 -2.80 -2.35 16.35
N GLN A 57 -3.71 -1.39 16.34
CA GLN A 57 -4.71 -1.23 15.29
C GLN A 57 -4.17 -0.33 14.18
N VAL A 58 -3.80 -0.94 13.05
CA VAL A 58 -3.35 -0.22 11.86
C VAL A 58 -4.47 -0.23 10.83
N THR A 59 -4.90 0.94 10.39
CA THR A 59 -5.95 1.09 9.37
C THR A 59 -5.35 1.04 7.97
N VAL A 60 -6.11 0.58 6.98
CA VAL A 60 -5.69 0.56 5.56
C VAL A 60 -5.27 1.95 5.06
N GLY A 61 -5.93 3.01 5.53
CA GLY A 61 -5.55 4.39 5.18
C GLY A 61 -4.16 4.78 5.69
N GLU A 62 -3.82 4.40 6.92
CA GLU A 62 -2.50 4.65 7.52
C GLU A 62 -1.43 3.81 6.82
N LEU A 63 -1.73 2.54 6.55
CA LEU A 63 -0.85 1.65 5.81
C LEU A 63 -0.52 2.21 4.41
N ASN A 64 -1.55 2.66 3.67
CA ASN A 64 -1.38 3.25 2.35
C ASN A 64 -0.57 4.54 2.40
N SER A 65 -0.76 5.37 3.44
CA SER A 65 0.03 6.59 3.64
C SER A 65 1.50 6.29 3.91
N LEU A 66 1.81 5.26 4.70
CA LEU A 66 3.19 4.83 4.98
C LEU A 66 3.89 4.29 3.73
N ILE A 67 3.22 3.43 2.95
CA ILE A 67 3.76 2.91 1.69
C ILE A 67 3.97 4.05 0.68
N GLY A 68 3.00 4.95 0.57
CA GLY A 68 3.04 6.10 -0.34
C GLY A 68 4.21 7.04 -0.06
N GLN A 69 4.52 7.31 1.20
CA GLN A 69 5.65 8.15 1.61
C GLN A 69 7.00 7.59 1.13
N GLN A 70 7.18 6.27 1.18
CA GLN A 70 8.45 5.64 0.80
C GLN A 70 8.63 5.49 -0.72
N LEU A 71 7.55 5.60 -1.50
CA LEU A 71 7.59 5.53 -2.97
C LEU A 71 7.80 6.91 -3.63
N GLN A 72 7.61 8.03 -2.92
CA GLN A 72 7.82 9.38 -3.47
C GLN A 72 9.25 9.73 -3.93
N PRO A 73 10.34 9.16 -3.38
CA PRO A 73 11.69 9.45 -3.90
C PRO A 73 11.91 8.97 -5.35
N LEU A 74 11.17 7.98 -5.84
CA LEU A 74 11.37 7.42 -7.17
C LEU A 74 10.87 8.30 -8.33
N SER A 75 10.11 9.38 -8.06
CA SER A 75 9.60 10.28 -9.10
C SER A 75 10.55 11.40 -9.53
N HIS A 76 11.73 11.56 -8.90
CA HIS A 76 12.64 12.68 -9.21
C HIS A 76 13.55 12.46 -10.44
N HIS A 77 13.44 11.33 -11.16
CA HIS A 77 14.25 11.04 -12.34
C HIS A 77 13.42 10.90 -13.62
N ALA A 78 12.46 11.80 -13.83
CA ALA A 78 11.93 12.06 -15.16
C ALA A 78 11.97 13.58 -15.40
N PRO A 79 12.90 14.11 -16.21
CA PRO A 79 12.80 15.51 -16.61
C PRO A 79 11.44 15.72 -17.30
N PRO A 80 10.68 16.78 -16.93
CA PRO A 80 9.40 17.05 -17.56
C PRO A 80 9.68 17.39 -19.03
N VAL A 81 9.35 16.45 -19.92
CA VAL A 81 9.25 16.73 -21.35
C VAL A 81 8.09 17.73 -21.48
N PRO A 82 8.31 18.96 -21.98
CA PRO A 82 7.22 19.88 -22.23
C PRO A 82 6.37 19.28 -23.38
N LEU A 83 5.19 18.78 -23.06
CA LEU A 83 4.18 18.49 -24.08
C LEU A 83 3.69 19.83 -24.62
N THR A 84 4.31 20.27 -25.72
CA THR A 84 3.83 21.35 -26.56
C THR A 84 2.35 21.08 -26.95
N PRO A 85 1.43 22.06 -26.86
CA PRO A 85 0.06 21.87 -27.30
C PRO A 85 0.06 21.64 -28.81
N ARG A 86 -0.41 20.47 -29.24
CA ARG A 86 -0.55 20.11 -30.66
C ARG A 86 -1.76 20.87 -31.24
N PRO A 87 -1.61 21.74 -32.26
CA PRO A 87 -2.75 22.31 -32.96
C PRO A 87 -3.37 21.25 -33.87
N GLU A 88 -4.69 21.13 -33.79
CA GLU A 88 -5.52 20.27 -34.65
C GLU A 88 -5.43 20.68 -36.12
N PRO A 89 -5.37 19.72 -37.06
CA PRO A 89 -5.87 19.93 -38.41
C PRO A 89 -7.23 19.23 -38.58
N VAL A 90 -8.24 20.07 -38.73
CA VAL A 90 -9.59 19.76 -39.24
C VAL A 90 -9.53 19.18 -40.65
N ILE A 91 -10.10 17.98 -40.89
CA ILE A 91 -10.56 17.55 -42.21
C ILE A 91 -11.88 16.74 -42.05
N PRO A 92 -12.94 16.96 -42.88
CA PRO A 92 -14.29 16.47 -42.65
C PRO A 92 -14.66 15.20 -43.44
N LEU A 93 -15.65 14.48 -42.88
CA LEU A 93 -16.71 13.70 -43.54
C LEU A 93 -16.33 12.53 -44.47
N LEU A 94 -16.50 11.29 -43.99
CA LEU A 94 -17.25 10.27 -44.74
C LEU A 94 -17.80 9.13 -43.84
N SER A 95 -19.13 9.13 -43.72
CA SER A 95 -20.04 7.97 -43.76
C SER A 95 -19.65 6.63 -43.10
N GLY A 96 -20.44 6.25 -42.08
CA GLY A 96 -20.79 4.84 -41.86
C GLY A 96 -20.85 4.40 -40.40
N LYS A 97 -22.09 4.18 -39.91
CA LYS A 97 -22.55 3.03 -39.09
C LYS A 97 -21.69 2.65 -37.85
N GLN A 98 -22.17 2.43 -36.64
CA GLN A 98 -23.49 2.19 -36.09
C GLN A 98 -23.30 2.01 -34.57
N LEU A 99 -24.04 2.79 -33.79
CA LEU A 99 -24.81 2.37 -32.60
C LEU A 99 -24.08 1.60 -31.47
N HIS A 100 -23.96 2.30 -30.34
CA HIS A 100 -24.13 1.83 -28.95
C HIS A 100 -24.12 0.32 -28.72
N THR A 101 -23.10 -0.19 -28.01
CA THR A 101 -23.26 -1.30 -27.04
C THR A 101 -22.08 -1.28 -26.06
N PHE A 102 -22.33 -0.81 -24.83
CA PHE A 102 -21.62 -1.28 -23.63
C PHE A 102 -22.24 -2.63 -23.22
N PRO A 103 -21.45 -3.58 -22.71
CA PRO A 103 -21.49 -3.85 -21.25
C PRO A 103 -20.06 -4.18 -20.71
N ALA A 104 -19.60 -3.68 -19.56
CA ALA A 104 -20.04 -3.95 -18.19
C ALA A 104 -20.11 -5.45 -17.83
N ALA A 105 -19.25 -5.86 -16.89
CA ALA A 105 -19.33 -7.06 -16.04
C ALA A 105 -18.79 -8.42 -16.58
N CYS A 106 -17.59 -8.77 -16.12
CA CYS A 106 -17.20 -10.10 -15.61
C CYS A 106 -15.94 -9.85 -14.74
N GLY A 107 -16.01 -9.82 -13.40
CA GLY A 107 -16.17 -11.02 -12.55
C GLY A 107 -14.86 -11.81 -12.62
N GLY A 108 -13.87 -11.68 -11.73
CA GLY A 108 -13.99 -11.64 -10.28
C GLY A 108 -14.05 -13.05 -9.71
N ARG A 109 -12.95 -13.82 -9.78
CA ARG A 109 -12.65 -14.98 -8.91
C ARG A 109 -11.21 -15.45 -9.12
N TRP A 110 -10.28 -14.97 -8.29
CA TRP A 110 -8.99 -15.65 -8.08
C TRP A 110 -9.17 -16.52 -6.83
N GLN A 111 -8.99 -17.82 -7.03
CA GLN A 111 -8.92 -18.85 -6.00
C GLN A 111 -7.50 -19.42 -6.05
#